data_AF-A0A7C3R5M3-F1
#
_entry.id   AF-A0A7C3R5M3-F1
#
_cell.length_a   1.000
_cell.length_b   1.000
_cell.length_c   1.000
_cell.angle_alpha   90.00
_cell.angle_beta   90.00
_cell.angle_gamma   90.00
#
_symmetry.space_group_name_H-M   'P 1'
#
loop_
_entity.id
_entity.type
_entity.pdbx_description
1 polymer ?
#
loop_
_entity_poly.entity_id
_entity_poly.type
_entity_poly.pdbx_seq_one_letter_code
_entity_poly.pdbx_strand_id
1 'polypeptide(L)'
;MNNLTIKIRLIVSALVITLILIIYAIFSISNISKSQNGFDIYKETAKTSLILSKIQANMLMVRINVKDYIKTFSQKDIKEFNLYYKRTLDNIQEAKKVISSYNNIKLDIETIENKLTIYKTNFEYVIKYVNHRNNVVKNNLDINGKRIEQLLTTVMNSAQKDNDLIASLQTAKGIRTLLLARLYTAKFLITNSQTDLNRAQSEFFILQKELYTIKDEIQDKTRTKQLMEAVTLINKYIIGVNEIRSIILQRNNIIENKLNVLGPEIANLAEKLKVSLKLNQDLLGTEVSNSNQSIYNSTIIVSTIIILLTTLLFYLIFSSTIKSLDIFQKGLLNFFQYLNKETKSVENINITSNDEIGQMA
;
A
#
# COMPACT_ATOMS: atom_id res chain seq x y z
N MET A 1 18.09 26.98 -61.88
CA MET A 1 17.36 25.77 -62.37
C MET A 1 17.38 25.62 -63.89
N ASN A 2 17.73 26.66 -64.67
CA ASN A 2 17.63 26.66 -66.14
C ASN A 2 18.53 25.65 -66.89
N ASN A 3 19.49 25.02 -66.19
CA ASN A 3 20.43 24.05 -66.77
C ASN A 3 20.10 22.59 -66.40
N LEU A 4 19.02 22.33 -65.66
CA LEU A 4 18.59 20.97 -65.32
C LEU A 4 17.48 20.51 -66.25
N THR A 5 17.52 19.25 -66.69
CA THR A 5 16.43 18.61 -67.43
C THR A 5 15.15 18.56 -66.59
N ILE A 6 13.99 18.60 -67.23
CA ILE A 6 12.66 18.53 -66.61
C ILE A 6 12.55 17.24 -65.79
N LYS A 7 13.05 16.12 -66.31
CA LYS A 7 13.09 14.84 -65.58
C LYS A 7 13.85 14.96 -64.25
N ILE A 8 15.03 15.60 -64.25
CA ILE A 8 15.82 15.79 -63.03
C ILE A 8 15.12 16.75 -62.07
N ARG A 9 14.49 17.84 -62.56
CA ARG A 9 13.73 18.77 -61.71
C ARG A 9 12.59 18.06 -60.98
N LEU A 10 11.84 17.20 -61.67
CA LEU A 10 10.76 16.41 -61.08
C LEU A 10 11.29 15.41 -60.04
N ILE A 11 12.34 14.64 -60.36
CA ILE A 11 12.95 13.67 -59.42
C ILE A 11 13.49 14.38 -58.17
N VAL A 12 14.24 15.48 -58.34
CA VAL A 12 14.78 16.25 -57.22
C VAL A 12 13.65 16.82 -56.35
N SER A 13 12.59 17.35 -56.97
CA SER A 13 11.43 17.85 -56.21
C SER A 13 10.74 16.75 -55.41
N ALA A 14 10.55 15.57 -56.00
CA ALA A 14 9.97 14.43 -55.32
C ALA A 14 10.85 13.96 -54.15
N LEU A 15 12.18 13.91 -54.34
CA LEU A 15 13.13 13.55 -53.27
C LEU A 15 13.12 14.58 -52.13
N VAL A 16 13.12 15.87 -52.44
CA VAL A 16 13.09 16.95 -51.44
C VAL A 16 11.79 16.90 -50.64
N ILE A 17 10.65 16.74 -51.30
CA ILE A 17 9.34 16.61 -50.63
C ILE A 17 9.35 15.37 -49.73
N THR A 18 9.84 14.24 -50.23
CA THR A 18 9.94 13.00 -49.46
C THR A 18 10.82 13.18 -48.21
N LEU A 19 11.96 13.85 -48.34
CA LEU A 19 12.86 14.12 -47.22
C LEU A 19 12.20 15.00 -46.15
N ILE A 20 11.48 16.05 -46.57
CA ILE A 20 10.72 16.92 -45.66
C ILE A 20 9.66 16.12 -44.89
N LEU A 21 8.94 15.23 -45.58
CA LEU A 21 7.94 14.36 -44.95
C LEU A 21 8.56 13.38 -43.95
N ILE A 22 9.73 12.81 -44.25
CA ILE A 22 10.46 11.93 -43.33
C ILE A 22 10.87 12.68 -42.05
N ILE A 23 11.44 13.89 -42.19
CA ILE A 23 11.83 14.72 -41.05
C ILE A 23 10.61 15.07 -40.19
N TYR A 24 9.50 15.43 -40.83
CA TYR A 24 8.25 15.70 -40.13
C TYR A 24 7.70 14.47 -39.40
N ALA A 25 7.76 13.28 -40.01
CA ALA A 25 7.34 12.04 -39.37
C ALA A 25 8.19 11.73 -38.12
N ILE A 26 9.51 11.88 -38.20
CA ILE A 26 10.41 11.70 -37.05
C ILE A 26 10.09 12.70 -35.92
N PHE A 27 9.90 13.98 -36.28
CA PHE A 27 9.51 15.02 -35.33
C PHE A 27 8.18 14.69 -34.65
N SER A 28 7.17 14.27 -35.42
CA SER A 28 5.86 13.89 -34.91
C SER A 28 5.93 12.69 -33.96
N ILE A 29 6.62 11.62 -34.37
CA ILE A 29 6.79 10.40 -33.55
C ILE A 29 7.53 10.71 -32.24
N SER A 30 8.58 11.53 -32.27
CA SER A 30 9.33 11.91 -31.07
C SER A 30 8.49 12.71 -30.08
N ASN A 31 7.62 13.59 -30.56
CA ASN A 31 6.73 14.38 -29.69
C ASN A 31 5.59 13.54 -29.11
N ILE A 32 5.00 12.66 -29.92
CA ILE A 32 3.95 11.74 -29.47
C ILE A 32 4.51 10.78 -28.41
N SER A 33 5.72 10.24 -28.60
CA SER A 33 6.32 9.31 -27.64
C SER A 33 6.65 9.96 -26.29
N LYS A 34 7.09 11.23 -26.27
CA LYS A 34 7.27 11.99 -25.02
C LYS A 34 5.95 12.16 -24.27
N SER A 35 4.89 12.54 -24.97
CA SER A 35 3.55 12.67 -24.39
C SER A 35 3.05 11.35 -23.83
N GLN A 36 3.19 10.26 -24.60
CA GLN A 36 2.81 8.92 -24.19
C GLN A 36 3.54 8.47 -22.92
N ASN A 37 4.87 8.64 -22.86
CA ASN A 37 5.65 8.30 -21.66
C ASN A 37 5.16 9.08 -20.43
N GLY A 38 4.87 10.37 -20.57
CA GLY A 38 4.32 11.17 -19.47
C GLY A 38 2.96 10.65 -18.97
N PHE A 39 2.07 10.26 -19.90
CA PHE A 39 0.79 9.64 -19.56
C PHE A 39 0.96 8.25 -18.90
N ASP A 40 1.94 7.46 -19.33
CA ASP A 40 2.22 6.15 -18.73
C ASP A 40 2.68 6.29 -17.28
N ILE A 41 3.59 7.22 -17.00
CA ILE A 41 4.03 7.54 -15.62
C ILE A 41 2.86 8.11 -14.80
N TYR A 42 2.03 8.98 -15.39
CA TYR A 42 0.84 9.51 -14.72
C TYR A 42 -0.12 8.38 -14.32
N LYS A 43 -0.41 7.44 -15.23
CA LYS A 43 -1.28 6.29 -14.98
C LYS A 43 -0.70 5.35 -13.92
N GLU A 44 0.60 5.10 -13.99
CA GLU A 44 1.36 4.30 -13.02
C GLU A 44 1.20 4.88 -11.60
N THR A 45 1.49 6.17 -11.45
CA THR A 45 1.46 6.87 -10.17
C THR A 45 0.03 7.01 -9.63
N ALA A 46 -0.95 7.30 -10.48
CA ALA A 46 -2.37 7.35 -10.11
C ALA A 46 -2.87 6.00 -9.59
N LYS A 47 -2.56 4.90 -10.31
CA LYS A 47 -2.93 3.55 -9.87
C LYS A 47 -2.25 3.19 -8.54
N THR A 48 -0.97 3.49 -8.40
CA THR A 48 -0.21 3.21 -7.17
C THR A 48 -0.77 3.99 -5.97
N SER A 49 -1.13 5.26 -6.15
CA SER A 49 -1.75 6.11 -5.13
C SER A 49 -3.10 5.56 -4.63
N LEU A 50 -3.93 5.04 -5.55
CA LEU A 50 -5.17 4.37 -5.19
C LEU A 50 -4.92 3.08 -4.39
N ILE A 51 -3.92 2.29 -4.77
CA ILE A 51 -3.56 1.07 -4.04
C ILE A 51 -3.05 1.40 -2.64
N LEU A 52 -2.22 2.45 -2.47
CA LEU A 52 -1.76 2.92 -1.17
C LEU A 52 -2.92 3.36 -0.26
N SER A 53 -3.96 3.96 -0.83
CA SER A 53 -5.19 4.28 -0.09
C SER A 53 -5.89 3.02 0.43
N LYS A 54 -5.92 1.94 -0.37
CA LYS A 54 -6.46 0.64 0.06
C LYS A 54 -5.60 0.00 1.15
N ILE A 55 -4.27 0.10 1.06
CA ILE A 55 -3.34 -0.38 2.10
C ILE A 55 -3.65 0.32 3.42
N GLN A 56 -3.81 1.64 3.42
CA GLN A 56 -4.16 2.41 4.61
C GLN A 56 -5.50 2.00 5.22
N ALA A 57 -6.55 1.86 4.40
CA ALA A 57 -7.88 1.44 4.85
C ALA A 57 -7.88 0.01 5.41
N ASN A 58 -7.22 -0.94 4.73
CA ASN A 58 -7.09 -2.30 5.24
C ASN A 58 -6.25 -2.34 6.52
N MET A 59 -5.21 -1.50 6.64
CA MET A 59 -4.42 -1.42 7.87
C MET A 59 -5.24 -0.88 9.06
N LEU A 60 -6.19 0.03 8.82
CA LEU A 60 -7.15 0.43 9.84
C LEU A 60 -7.97 -0.79 10.33
N MET A 61 -8.48 -1.60 9.41
CA MET A 61 -9.23 -2.81 9.76
C MET A 61 -8.37 -3.86 10.48
N VAL A 62 -7.12 -4.04 10.07
CA VAL A 62 -6.15 -4.89 10.80
C VAL A 62 -6.05 -4.44 12.26
N ARG A 63 -5.87 -3.15 12.50
CA ARG A 63 -5.73 -2.59 13.86
C ARG A 63 -7.01 -2.70 14.68
N ILE A 64 -8.18 -2.52 14.07
CA ILE A 64 -9.48 -2.69 14.73
C ILE A 64 -9.62 -4.14 15.20
N ASN A 65 -9.37 -5.12 14.33
CA ASN A 65 -9.47 -6.53 14.69
C ASN A 65 -8.49 -6.94 15.79
N VAL A 66 -7.28 -6.36 15.84
CA VAL A 66 -6.37 -6.56 16.98
C VAL A 66 -6.98 -6.03 18.28
N LYS A 67 -7.54 -4.81 18.27
CA LYS A 67 -8.19 -4.23 19.45
C LYS A 67 -9.39 -5.06 19.91
N ASP A 68 -10.22 -5.50 18.96
CA ASP A 68 -11.39 -6.32 19.25
C ASP A 68 -10.97 -7.67 19.83
N TYR A 69 -9.95 -8.33 19.25
CA TYR A 69 -9.41 -9.57 19.79
C TYR A 69 -8.89 -9.42 21.23
N ILE A 70 -8.20 -8.32 21.55
CA ILE A 70 -7.69 -8.07 22.92
C ILE A 70 -8.84 -7.93 23.93
N LYS A 71 -10.02 -7.51 23.47
CA LYS A 71 -11.21 -7.34 24.32
C LYS A 71 -12.06 -8.61 24.42
N THR A 72 -12.23 -9.33 23.33
CA THR A 72 -13.19 -10.45 23.21
C THR A 72 -12.52 -11.83 23.30
N PHE A 73 -11.23 -11.91 22.94
CA PHE A 73 -10.47 -13.15 22.70
C PHE A 73 -11.12 -14.09 21.66
N SER A 74 -11.87 -13.53 20.70
CA SER A 74 -12.67 -14.33 19.78
C SER A 74 -11.87 -14.84 18.56
N GLN A 75 -12.20 -16.05 18.10
CA GLN A 75 -11.63 -16.59 16.86
C GLN A 75 -12.10 -15.81 15.62
N LYS A 76 -13.24 -15.11 15.70
CA LYS A 76 -13.74 -14.27 14.62
C LYS A 76 -12.75 -13.15 14.30
N ASP A 77 -12.27 -12.45 15.33
CA ASP A 77 -11.36 -11.31 15.16
C ASP A 77 -10.02 -11.74 14.57
N ILE A 78 -9.54 -12.95 14.91
CA ILE A 78 -8.36 -13.55 14.27
C ILE A 78 -8.61 -13.81 12.77
N LYS A 79 -9.80 -14.33 12.40
CA LYS A 79 -10.14 -14.57 11.00
C LYS A 79 -10.23 -13.26 10.21
N GLU A 80 -10.89 -12.25 10.78
CA GLU A 80 -11.02 -10.93 10.15
C GLU A 80 -9.65 -10.21 10.06
N PHE A 81 -8.82 -10.28 11.09
CA PHE A 81 -7.43 -9.84 11.04
C PHE A 81 -6.68 -10.47 9.85
N ASN A 82 -6.73 -11.79 9.70
CA ASN A 82 -6.01 -12.50 8.65
C ASN A 82 -6.53 -12.14 7.25
N LEU A 83 -7.85 -11.93 7.10
CA LEU A 83 -8.46 -11.47 5.86
C LEU A 83 -7.91 -10.11 5.44
N TYR A 84 -7.94 -9.12 6.35
CA TYR A 84 -7.46 -7.78 6.04
C TYR A 84 -5.93 -7.72 5.90
N TYR A 85 -5.19 -8.50 6.70
CA TYR A 85 -3.74 -8.66 6.52
C TYR A 85 -3.41 -9.14 5.10
N LYS A 86 -4.09 -10.20 4.63
CA LYS A 86 -3.88 -10.74 3.28
C LYS A 86 -4.20 -9.70 2.22
N ARG A 87 -5.33 -9.00 2.34
CA ARG A 87 -5.70 -7.90 1.42
C ARG A 87 -4.64 -6.79 1.41
N THR A 88 -4.10 -6.41 2.56
CA THR A 88 -3.00 -5.42 2.63
C THR A 88 -1.76 -5.92 1.90
N LEU A 89 -1.36 -7.17 2.15
CA LEU A 89 -0.21 -7.78 1.49
C LEU A 89 -0.39 -7.88 -0.03
N ASP A 90 -1.56 -8.32 -0.49
CA ASP A 90 -1.88 -8.41 -1.92
C ASP A 90 -1.80 -7.04 -2.60
N ASN A 91 -2.33 -5.99 -1.95
CA ASN A 91 -2.21 -4.61 -2.44
C ASN A 91 -0.75 -4.11 -2.43
N ILE A 92 0.05 -4.47 -1.42
CA ILE A 92 1.49 -4.14 -1.40
C ILE A 92 2.20 -4.77 -2.60
N GLN A 93 1.95 -6.05 -2.88
CA GLN A 93 2.54 -6.71 -4.05
C GLN A 93 2.07 -6.10 -5.37
N GLU A 94 0.79 -5.73 -5.47
CA GLU A 94 0.28 -5.02 -6.66
C GLU A 94 0.97 -3.66 -6.82
N ALA A 95 1.10 -2.88 -5.74
CA ALA A 95 1.78 -1.58 -5.79
C ALA A 95 3.23 -1.72 -6.26
N LYS A 96 3.99 -2.69 -5.76
CA LYS A 96 5.38 -2.97 -6.18
C LYS A 96 5.52 -3.39 -7.64
N LYS A 97 4.49 -4.04 -8.20
CA LYS A 97 4.45 -4.45 -9.61
C LYS A 97 4.09 -3.28 -10.53
N VAL A 98 3.18 -2.43 -10.09
CA VAL A 98 2.73 -1.27 -10.86
C VAL A 98 3.81 -0.19 -10.87
N ILE A 99 4.38 0.16 -9.71
CA ILE A 99 5.38 1.22 -9.63
C ILE A 99 6.73 0.75 -10.22
N SER A 100 7.15 1.41 -11.29
CA SER A 100 8.37 1.11 -12.04
C SER A 100 9.24 2.35 -12.23
N SER A 101 8.63 3.54 -12.28
CA SER A 101 9.28 4.81 -12.58
C SER A 101 10.02 5.42 -11.38
N TYR A 102 9.72 4.98 -10.15
CA TYR A 102 10.25 5.56 -8.91
C TYR A 102 10.81 4.49 -7.95
N ASN A 103 12.13 4.27 -7.98
CA ASN A 103 12.77 3.23 -7.16
C ASN A 103 12.68 3.51 -5.65
N ASN A 104 12.77 4.76 -5.23
CA ASN A 104 12.60 5.16 -3.82
C ASN A 104 11.21 4.80 -3.28
N ILE A 105 10.15 5.05 -4.07
CA ILE A 105 8.78 4.70 -3.69
C ILE A 105 8.62 3.19 -3.56
N LYS A 106 9.25 2.43 -4.45
CA LYS A 106 9.25 0.96 -4.37
C LYS A 106 9.92 0.46 -3.09
N LEU A 107 11.06 1.02 -2.71
CA LEU A 107 11.77 0.69 -1.46
C LEU A 107 10.95 1.05 -0.20
N ASP A 108 10.22 2.17 -0.23
CA ASP A 108 9.34 2.54 0.86
C ASP A 108 8.13 1.58 0.99
N ILE A 109 7.61 1.09 -0.14
CA ILE A 109 6.57 0.04 -0.13
C ILE A 109 7.13 -1.29 0.43
N GLU A 110 8.38 -1.64 0.14
CA GLU A 110 9.06 -2.79 0.76
C GLU A 110 9.23 -2.60 2.28
N THR A 111 9.50 -1.37 2.71
CA THR A 111 9.54 -1.04 4.14
C THR A 111 8.16 -1.25 4.79
N ILE A 112 7.06 -0.88 4.12
CA ILE A 112 5.70 -1.19 4.57
C ILE A 112 5.51 -2.71 4.70
N GLU A 113 5.93 -3.49 3.71
CA GLU A 113 5.82 -4.96 3.70
C GLU A 113 6.53 -5.61 4.89
N ASN A 114 7.77 -5.19 5.15
CA ASN A 114 8.58 -5.68 6.26
C ASN A 114 7.91 -5.36 7.61
N LYS A 115 7.44 -4.12 7.79
CA LYS A 115 6.73 -3.70 9.02
C LYS A 115 5.42 -4.47 9.20
N LEU A 116 4.67 -4.70 8.13
CA LEU A 116 3.42 -5.48 8.17
C LEU A 116 3.68 -6.93 8.60
N THR A 117 4.76 -7.54 8.11
CA THR A 117 5.17 -8.90 8.51
C THR A 117 5.52 -8.95 10.01
N ILE A 118 6.32 -7.99 10.48
CA ILE A 118 6.66 -7.88 11.92
C ILE A 118 5.38 -7.65 12.76
N TYR A 119 4.44 -6.85 12.27
CA TYR A 119 3.16 -6.62 12.94
C TYR A 119 2.39 -7.93 13.14
N LYS A 120 2.27 -8.76 12.09
CA LYS A 120 1.60 -10.06 12.17
C LYS A 120 2.28 -10.99 13.18
N THR A 121 3.59 -11.11 13.14
CA THR A 121 4.34 -11.94 14.09
C THR A 121 4.09 -11.51 15.54
N ASN A 122 4.07 -10.20 15.81
CA ASN A 122 3.76 -9.67 17.14
C ASN A 122 2.31 -9.98 17.56
N PHE A 123 1.36 -9.91 16.64
CA PHE A 123 -0.03 -10.29 16.93
C PHE A 123 -0.16 -11.80 17.24
N GLU A 124 0.57 -12.66 16.54
CA GLU A 124 0.62 -14.09 16.84
C GLU A 124 1.17 -14.37 18.24
N TYR A 125 2.18 -13.61 18.70
CA TYR A 125 2.63 -13.68 20.10
C TYR A 125 1.53 -13.26 21.08
N VAL A 126 0.78 -12.21 20.79
CA VAL A 126 -0.38 -11.81 21.61
C VAL A 126 -1.41 -12.94 21.70
N ILE A 127 -1.72 -13.62 20.58
CA ILE A 127 -2.62 -14.78 20.57
C ILE A 127 -2.07 -15.90 21.48
N LYS A 128 -0.78 -16.23 21.36
CA LYS A 128 -0.12 -17.25 22.20
C LYS A 128 -0.21 -16.90 23.69
N TYR A 129 0.04 -15.64 24.06
CA TYR A 129 -0.07 -15.19 25.45
C TYR A 129 -1.50 -15.27 25.99
N VAL A 130 -2.50 -14.89 25.19
CA VAL A 130 -3.92 -15.01 25.57
C VAL A 130 -4.28 -16.47 25.81
N ASN A 131 -3.90 -17.37 24.90
CA ASN A 131 -4.16 -18.81 25.05
C ASN A 131 -3.46 -19.39 26.28
N HIS A 132 -2.21 -18.99 26.53
CA HIS A 132 -1.48 -19.43 27.71
C HIS A 132 -2.15 -18.95 29.00
N ARG A 133 -2.52 -17.67 29.07
CA ARG A 133 -3.26 -17.13 30.22
C ARG A 133 -4.59 -17.86 30.44
N ASN A 134 -5.34 -18.17 29.38
CA ASN A 134 -6.58 -18.93 29.48
C ASN A 134 -6.35 -20.36 29.97
N ASN A 135 -5.26 -21.00 29.55
CA ASN A 135 -4.86 -22.31 30.05
C ASN A 135 -4.55 -22.28 31.55
N VAL A 136 -3.79 -21.28 32.03
CA VAL A 136 -3.49 -21.13 33.47
C VAL A 136 -4.77 -20.87 34.27
N VAL A 137 -5.69 -20.04 33.76
CA VAL A 137 -7.00 -19.83 34.40
C VAL A 137 -7.76 -21.16 34.54
N LYS A 138 -7.93 -21.88 33.42
CA LYS A 138 -8.73 -23.11 33.38
C LYS A 138 -8.13 -24.25 34.19
N ASN A 139 -6.83 -24.48 34.08
CA ASN A 139 -6.17 -25.67 34.61
C ASN A 139 -5.51 -25.45 35.98
N ASN A 140 -5.39 -24.20 36.43
CA ASN A 140 -4.88 -23.89 37.76
C ASN A 140 -5.94 -23.14 38.58
N LEU A 141 -6.28 -21.91 38.22
CA LEU A 141 -7.11 -21.05 39.07
C LEU A 141 -8.51 -21.64 39.30
N ASP A 142 -9.19 -22.09 38.25
CA ASP A 142 -10.56 -22.61 38.36
C ASP A 142 -10.62 -23.91 39.18
N ILE A 143 -9.69 -24.83 38.90
CA ILE A 143 -9.61 -26.14 39.58
C ILE A 143 -9.21 -25.96 41.04
N ASN A 144 -8.08 -25.30 41.29
CA ASN A 144 -7.54 -25.16 42.64
C ASN A 144 -8.42 -24.22 43.46
N GLY A 145 -8.91 -23.11 42.89
CA GLY A 145 -9.78 -22.17 43.58
C GLY A 145 -11.08 -22.82 44.09
N LYS A 146 -11.69 -23.71 43.30
CA LYS A 146 -12.85 -24.51 43.74
C LYS A 146 -12.46 -25.49 44.85
N ARG A 147 -11.38 -26.25 44.68
CA ARG A 147 -10.97 -27.29 45.64
C ARG A 147 -10.56 -26.70 46.99
N ILE A 148 -9.86 -25.56 47.01
CA ILE A 148 -9.48 -24.86 48.25
C ILE A 148 -10.72 -24.46 49.04
N GLU A 149 -11.70 -23.83 48.39
CA GLU A 149 -12.95 -23.41 49.04
C GLU A 149 -13.68 -24.61 49.64
N GLN A 150 -13.83 -25.71 48.90
CA GLN A 150 -14.47 -26.94 49.39
C GLN A 150 -13.75 -27.54 50.60
N LEU A 151 -12.41 -27.56 50.60
CA LEU A 151 -11.62 -28.07 51.71
C LEU A 151 -11.81 -27.22 52.97
N LEU A 152 -11.69 -25.89 52.84
CA LEU A 152 -11.88 -24.98 53.97
C LEU A 152 -13.31 -25.02 54.51
N THR A 153 -14.32 -25.08 53.63
CA THR A 153 -15.73 -25.22 54.03
C THR A 153 -15.97 -26.54 54.77
N THR A 154 -15.30 -27.63 54.37
CA THR A 154 -15.38 -28.91 55.09
C THR A 154 -14.74 -28.83 56.48
N VAL A 155 -13.57 -28.18 56.60
CA VAL A 155 -12.90 -27.93 57.88
C VAL A 155 -13.79 -27.09 58.80
N MET A 156 -14.38 -26.00 58.28
CA MET A 156 -15.29 -25.12 59.01
C MET A 156 -16.51 -25.88 59.54
N ASN A 157 -17.22 -26.60 58.68
CA ASN A 157 -18.45 -27.32 59.05
C ASN A 157 -18.18 -28.47 60.03
N SER A 158 -17.06 -29.18 59.87
CA SER A 158 -16.69 -30.24 60.81
C SER A 158 -16.30 -29.69 62.19
N ALA A 159 -15.53 -28.58 62.24
CA ALA A 159 -15.24 -27.89 63.49
C ALA A 159 -16.52 -27.40 64.18
N GLN A 160 -17.45 -26.81 63.43
CA GLN A 160 -18.75 -26.40 63.97
C GLN A 160 -19.53 -27.58 64.56
N LYS A 161 -19.57 -28.72 63.85
CA LYS A 161 -20.27 -29.94 64.32
C LYS A 161 -19.69 -30.49 65.62
N ASP A 162 -18.39 -30.34 65.81
CA ASP A 162 -17.67 -30.78 67.01
C ASP A 162 -17.69 -29.72 68.14
N ASN A 163 -18.47 -28.63 67.99
CA ASN A 163 -18.49 -27.45 68.89
C ASN A 163 -17.15 -26.73 69.04
N ASP A 164 -16.21 -26.92 68.11
CA ASP A 164 -14.96 -26.18 68.00
C ASP A 164 -15.21 -24.84 67.29
N LEU A 165 -15.86 -23.92 68.01
CA LEU A 165 -16.31 -22.64 67.47
C LEU A 165 -15.16 -21.73 67.05
N ILE A 166 -14.00 -21.83 67.71
CA ILE A 166 -12.81 -21.03 67.39
C ILE A 166 -12.26 -21.47 66.02
N ALA A 167 -11.98 -22.76 65.82
CA ALA A 167 -11.47 -23.24 64.54
C ALA A 167 -12.48 -23.00 63.40
N SER A 168 -13.79 -23.17 63.67
CA SER A 168 -14.84 -22.84 62.72
C SER A 168 -14.81 -21.36 62.31
N LEU A 169 -14.78 -20.44 63.28
CA LEU A 169 -14.77 -19.01 63.02
C LEU A 169 -13.50 -18.55 62.29
N GLN A 170 -12.34 -19.06 62.68
CA GLN A 170 -11.08 -18.71 62.00
C GLN A 170 -11.06 -19.24 60.56
N THR A 171 -11.55 -20.47 60.34
CA THR A 171 -11.68 -21.02 58.99
C THR A 171 -12.64 -20.19 58.13
N ALA A 172 -13.76 -19.71 58.71
CA ALA A 172 -14.69 -18.81 58.02
C ALA A 172 -14.03 -17.48 57.59
N LYS A 173 -13.19 -16.89 58.45
CA LYS A 173 -12.40 -15.69 58.10
C LYS A 173 -11.43 -15.98 56.96
N GLY A 174 -10.73 -17.12 57.00
CA GLY A 174 -9.85 -17.56 55.91
C GLY A 174 -10.58 -17.74 54.58
N ILE A 175 -11.79 -18.32 54.58
CA ILE A 175 -12.63 -18.41 53.38
C ILE A 175 -12.96 -17.03 52.84
N ARG A 176 -13.35 -16.07 53.69
CA ARG A 176 -13.62 -14.69 53.25
C ARG A 176 -12.38 -14.05 52.61
N THR A 177 -11.20 -14.19 53.21
CA THR A 177 -9.94 -13.66 52.67
C THR A 177 -9.58 -14.33 51.33
N LEU A 178 -9.79 -15.64 51.19
CA LEU A 178 -9.64 -16.36 49.91
C LEU A 178 -10.56 -15.77 48.84
N LEU A 179 -11.83 -15.50 49.14
CA LEU A 179 -12.77 -14.93 48.19
C LEU A 179 -12.34 -13.51 47.75
N LEU A 180 -11.81 -12.70 48.67
CA LEU A 180 -11.23 -11.40 48.32
C LEU A 180 -10.01 -11.55 47.40
N ALA A 181 -9.08 -12.45 47.72
CA ALA A 181 -7.92 -12.72 46.87
C ALA A 181 -8.33 -13.16 45.45
N ARG A 182 -9.35 -14.03 45.34
CA ARG A 182 -9.91 -14.47 44.06
C ARG A 182 -10.62 -13.34 43.32
N LEU A 183 -11.38 -12.50 44.01
CA LEU A 183 -12.06 -11.33 43.42
C LEU A 183 -11.04 -10.39 42.78
N TYR A 184 -9.99 -9.99 43.51
CA TYR A 184 -8.98 -9.09 42.97
C TYR A 184 -8.12 -9.73 41.89
N THR A 185 -7.91 -11.05 41.94
CA THR A 185 -7.32 -11.80 40.81
C THR A 185 -8.21 -11.69 39.57
N ALA A 186 -9.53 -11.89 39.70
CA ALA A 186 -10.47 -11.76 38.60
C ALA A 186 -10.55 -10.32 38.06
N LYS A 187 -10.47 -9.31 38.93
CA LYS A 187 -10.37 -7.91 38.51
C LYS A 187 -9.09 -7.66 37.72
N PHE A 188 -7.93 -8.11 38.23
CA PHE A 188 -6.65 -7.99 37.51
C PHE A 188 -6.71 -8.65 36.13
N LEU A 189 -7.37 -9.81 36.02
CA LEU A 189 -7.58 -10.52 34.75
C LEU A 189 -8.37 -9.71 33.70
N ILE A 190 -9.16 -8.72 34.13
CA ILE A 190 -9.98 -7.84 33.29
C ILE A 190 -9.27 -6.50 33.06
N THR A 191 -8.81 -5.86 34.14
CA THR A 191 -8.26 -4.49 34.12
C THR A 191 -6.79 -4.46 33.73
N ASN A 192 -6.07 -5.57 33.92
CA ASN A 192 -4.60 -5.65 33.86
C ASN A 192 -3.90 -4.62 34.79
N SER A 193 -4.60 -4.09 35.80
CA SER A 193 -4.06 -3.04 36.67
C SER A 193 -3.16 -3.60 37.76
N GLN A 194 -2.01 -2.95 37.98
CA GLN A 194 -1.12 -3.27 39.09
C GLN A 194 -1.80 -3.11 40.46
N THR A 195 -2.78 -2.21 40.57
CA THR A 195 -3.51 -1.99 41.83
C THR A 195 -4.34 -3.21 42.23
N ASP A 196 -5.05 -3.84 41.29
CA ASP A 196 -5.84 -5.04 41.53
C ASP A 196 -4.92 -6.24 41.84
N LEU A 197 -3.79 -6.36 41.13
CA LEU A 197 -2.79 -7.39 41.41
C LEU A 197 -2.19 -7.25 42.81
N ASN A 198 -1.76 -6.04 43.20
CA ASN A 198 -1.21 -5.78 44.53
C ASN A 198 -2.22 -6.13 45.62
N ARG A 199 -3.49 -5.79 45.40
CA ARG A 199 -4.56 -6.11 46.33
C ARG A 199 -4.77 -7.62 46.45
N ALA A 200 -4.78 -8.36 45.34
CA ALA A 200 -4.85 -9.81 45.36
C ALA A 200 -3.66 -10.44 46.12
N GLN A 201 -2.44 -9.96 45.87
CA GLN A 201 -1.23 -10.44 46.55
C GLN A 201 -1.26 -10.17 48.07
N SER A 202 -1.74 -8.99 48.48
CA SER A 202 -1.94 -8.66 49.89
C SER A 202 -2.93 -9.60 50.57
N GLU A 203 -4.06 -9.92 49.92
CA GLU A 203 -5.04 -10.86 50.45
C GLU A 203 -4.47 -12.29 50.53
N PHE A 204 -3.67 -12.73 49.55
CA PHE A 204 -2.98 -14.02 49.65
C PHE A 204 -1.97 -14.09 50.80
N PHE A 205 -1.29 -12.99 51.09
CA PHE A 205 -0.37 -12.91 52.23
C PHE A 205 -1.12 -12.98 53.56
N ILE A 206 -2.25 -12.27 53.69
CA ILE A 206 -3.13 -12.34 54.87
C ILE A 206 -3.67 -13.76 55.04
N LEU A 207 -4.18 -14.36 53.96
CA LEU A 207 -4.72 -15.72 53.97
C LEU A 207 -3.69 -16.74 54.45
N GLN A 208 -2.45 -16.66 53.97
CA GLN A 208 -1.39 -17.57 54.43
C GLN A 208 -1.17 -17.45 55.94
N LYS A 209 -1.13 -16.23 56.49
CA LYS A 209 -1.01 -16.02 57.95
C LYS A 209 -2.20 -16.62 58.70
N GLU A 210 -3.42 -16.37 58.25
CA GLU A 210 -4.63 -16.92 58.86
C GLU A 210 -4.60 -18.46 58.87
N LEU A 211 -4.16 -19.09 57.79
CA LEU A 211 -4.06 -20.55 57.70
C LEU A 211 -2.97 -21.14 58.59
N TYR A 212 -1.88 -20.42 58.85
CA TYR A 212 -0.90 -20.83 59.86
C TYR A 212 -1.50 -20.78 61.26
N THR A 213 -2.23 -19.72 61.61
CA THR A 213 -2.92 -19.64 62.91
C THR A 213 -3.95 -20.76 63.08
N ILE A 214 -4.76 -21.02 62.06
CA ILE A 214 -5.75 -22.12 62.08
C ILE A 214 -5.06 -23.47 62.29
N LYS A 215 -3.90 -23.69 61.66
CA LYS A 215 -3.14 -24.93 61.80
C LYS A 215 -2.72 -25.20 63.24
N ASP A 216 -2.31 -24.17 63.96
CA ASP A 216 -1.85 -24.28 65.36
C ASP A 216 -3.00 -24.54 66.34
N GLU A 217 -4.24 -24.19 65.96
CA GLU A 217 -5.44 -24.39 66.78
C GLU A 217 -6.15 -25.73 66.52
N ILE A 218 -5.96 -26.36 65.35
CA ILE A 218 -6.63 -27.61 64.98
C ILE A 218 -5.91 -28.84 65.55
N GLN A 219 -6.62 -29.59 66.40
CA GLN A 219 -6.13 -30.85 66.96
C GLN A 219 -6.56 -32.09 66.14
N ASP A 220 -7.68 -32.01 65.42
CA ASP A 220 -8.20 -33.13 64.63
C ASP A 220 -7.30 -33.44 63.41
N LYS A 221 -6.89 -34.71 63.31
CA LYS A 221 -5.96 -35.17 62.26
C LYS A 221 -6.54 -35.02 60.85
N THR A 222 -7.85 -35.17 60.68
CA THR A 222 -8.51 -35.07 59.37
C THR A 222 -8.56 -33.61 58.92
N ARG A 223 -8.97 -32.70 59.81
CA ARG A 223 -8.97 -31.25 59.57
C ARG A 223 -7.57 -30.74 59.25
N THR A 224 -6.55 -31.17 60.00
CA THR A 224 -5.15 -30.79 59.73
C THR A 224 -4.69 -31.25 58.34
N LYS A 225 -5.03 -32.49 57.92
CA LYS A 225 -4.72 -32.97 56.57
C LYS A 225 -5.41 -32.15 55.48
N GLN A 226 -6.70 -31.84 55.65
CA GLN A 226 -7.46 -31.03 54.70
C GLN A 226 -6.92 -29.59 54.60
N LEU A 227 -6.54 -29.00 55.73
CA LEU A 227 -5.92 -27.67 55.77
C LEU A 227 -4.56 -27.65 55.05
N MET A 228 -3.71 -28.67 55.27
CA MET A 228 -2.43 -28.79 54.58
C MET A 228 -2.59 -28.98 53.06
N GLU A 229 -3.60 -29.74 52.63
CA GLU A 229 -3.96 -29.84 51.22
C GLU A 229 -4.37 -28.47 50.68
N ALA A 230 -5.23 -27.73 51.39
CA ALA A 230 -5.66 -26.39 51.00
C ALA A 230 -4.48 -25.41 50.87
N VAL A 231 -3.55 -25.39 51.83
CA VAL A 231 -2.32 -24.56 51.79
C VAL A 231 -1.48 -24.89 50.56
N THR A 232 -1.31 -26.18 50.26
CA THR A 232 -0.56 -26.62 49.07
C THR A 232 -1.22 -26.13 47.78
N LEU A 233 -2.55 -26.22 47.69
CA LEU A 233 -3.31 -25.76 46.53
C LEU A 233 -3.34 -24.23 46.41
N ILE A 234 -3.34 -23.50 47.53
CA ILE A 234 -3.20 -22.04 47.54
C ILE A 234 -1.84 -21.63 46.97
N ASN A 235 -0.76 -22.31 47.36
CA ASN A 235 0.56 -22.05 46.77
C ASN A 235 0.56 -22.29 45.25
N LYS A 236 -0.07 -23.37 44.78
CA LYS A 236 -0.26 -23.60 43.33
C LYS A 236 -1.06 -22.49 42.66
N TYR A 237 -2.13 -22.01 43.30
CA TYR A 237 -2.94 -20.91 42.81
C TYR A 237 -2.10 -19.62 42.68
N ILE A 238 -1.32 -19.27 43.71
CA ILE A 238 -0.45 -18.09 43.72
C ILE A 238 0.62 -18.16 42.62
N ILE A 239 1.21 -19.33 42.39
CA ILE A 239 2.14 -19.54 41.27
C ILE A 239 1.44 -19.23 39.94
N GLY A 240 0.21 -19.71 39.75
CA GLY A 240 -0.60 -19.41 38.57
C GLY A 240 -0.90 -17.91 38.40
N VAL A 241 -1.21 -17.20 39.48
CA VAL A 241 -1.41 -15.74 39.45
C VAL A 241 -0.12 -15.01 39.04
N ASN A 242 1.03 -15.42 39.56
CA ASN A 242 2.33 -14.83 39.22
C ASN A 242 2.74 -15.12 37.77
N GLU A 243 2.41 -16.29 37.25
CA GLU A 243 2.58 -16.64 35.84
C GLU A 243 1.69 -15.78 34.94
N ILE A 244 0.41 -15.64 35.28
CA ILE A 244 -0.53 -14.75 34.60
C ILE A 244 -0.02 -13.31 34.59
N ARG A 245 0.53 -12.82 35.69
CA ARG A 245 1.17 -11.50 35.76
C ARG A 245 2.27 -11.36 34.71
N SER A 246 3.19 -12.32 34.64
CA SER A 246 4.28 -12.32 33.65
C SER A 246 3.74 -12.29 32.22
N ILE A 247 2.76 -13.14 31.93
CA ILE A 247 2.09 -13.22 30.63
C ILE A 247 1.44 -11.88 30.24
N ILE A 248 0.69 -11.27 31.16
CA ILE A 248 -0.01 -10.00 30.93
C ILE A 248 0.99 -8.87 30.67
N LEU A 249 2.07 -8.78 31.45
CA LEU A 249 3.11 -7.75 31.27
C LEU A 249 3.81 -7.88 29.91
N GLN A 250 4.19 -9.10 29.51
CA GLN A 250 4.82 -9.34 28.21
C GLN A 250 3.86 -9.03 27.05
N ARG A 251 2.61 -9.49 27.14
CA ARG A 251 1.57 -9.19 26.15
C ARG A 251 1.34 -7.68 26.02
N ASN A 252 1.19 -6.96 27.13
CA ASN A 252 0.96 -5.52 27.13
C ASN A 252 2.15 -4.76 26.54
N ASN A 253 3.39 -5.19 26.81
CA ASN A 253 4.57 -4.59 26.19
C ASN A 253 4.55 -4.72 24.66
N ILE A 254 4.17 -5.88 24.12
CA ILE A 254 4.03 -6.08 22.67
C ILE A 254 2.93 -5.18 22.10
N ILE A 255 1.79 -5.09 22.78
CA ILE A 255 0.68 -4.25 22.35
C ILE A 255 1.13 -2.78 22.28
N GLU A 256 1.67 -2.24 23.37
CA GLU A 256 2.00 -0.82 23.47
C GLU A 256 3.24 -0.43 22.64
N ASN A 257 4.31 -1.20 22.71
CA ASN A 257 5.59 -0.79 22.14
C ASN A 257 5.84 -1.35 20.73
N LYS A 258 4.99 -2.27 20.24
CA LYS A 258 5.11 -2.84 18.89
C LYS A 258 3.86 -2.60 18.08
N LEU A 259 2.70 -3.14 18.47
CA LEU A 259 1.48 -3.06 17.65
C LEU A 259 0.92 -1.63 17.57
N ASN A 260 0.88 -0.90 18.69
CA ASN A 260 0.41 0.48 18.73
C ASN A 260 1.37 1.47 18.04
N VAL A 261 2.61 1.04 17.74
CA VAL A 261 3.61 1.85 17.01
C VAL A 261 3.63 1.49 15.54
N LEU A 262 3.82 0.21 15.20
CA LEU A 262 3.93 -0.28 13.82
C LEU A 262 2.66 -0.01 13.00
N GLY A 263 1.48 -0.16 13.63
CA GLY A 263 0.20 0.07 12.96
C GLY A 263 0.06 1.48 12.38
N PRO A 264 0.17 2.53 13.22
CA PRO A 264 0.24 3.92 12.76
C PRO A 264 1.38 4.20 11.79
N GLU A 265 2.59 3.66 12.02
CA GLU A 265 3.73 3.89 11.13
C GLU A 265 3.46 3.39 9.71
N ILE A 266 2.90 2.19 9.55
CA ILE A 266 2.50 1.64 8.25
C ILE A 266 1.48 2.55 7.57
N ALA A 267 0.43 2.95 8.30
CA ALA A 267 -0.62 3.81 7.75
C ALA A 267 -0.08 5.20 7.35
N ASN A 268 0.81 5.78 8.16
CA ASN A 268 1.43 7.07 7.88
C ASN A 268 2.39 7.01 6.70
N LEU A 269 3.17 5.93 6.57
CA LEU A 269 4.06 5.75 5.42
C LEU A 269 3.25 5.61 4.13
N ALA A 270 2.17 4.82 4.15
CA ALA A 270 1.24 4.73 3.02
C ALA A 270 0.61 6.09 2.65
N GLU A 271 0.21 6.90 3.64
CA GLU A 271 -0.31 8.25 3.42
C GLU A 271 0.75 9.18 2.79
N LYS A 272 1.96 9.21 3.35
CA LYS A 272 3.06 10.04 2.84
C LYS A 272 3.39 9.71 1.39
N LEU A 273 3.46 8.41 1.05
CA LEU A 273 3.69 7.97 -0.32
C LEU A 273 2.55 8.36 -1.24
N LYS A 274 1.28 8.21 -0.79
CA LYS A 274 0.10 8.63 -1.55
C LYS A 274 0.14 10.13 -1.86
N VAL A 275 0.46 10.96 -0.86
CA VAL A 275 0.59 12.42 -1.02
C VAL A 275 1.74 12.76 -1.96
N SER A 276 2.92 12.15 -1.80
CA SER A 276 4.07 12.36 -2.68
C SER A 276 3.76 11.99 -4.13
N LEU A 277 3.11 10.85 -4.36
CA LEU A 277 2.68 10.44 -5.69
C LEU A 277 1.65 11.38 -6.29
N LYS A 278 0.75 11.93 -5.48
CA LYS A 278 -0.23 12.92 -5.95
C LYS A 278 0.44 14.22 -6.38
N LEU A 279 1.41 14.70 -5.62
CA LEU A 279 2.20 15.88 -6.02
C LEU A 279 2.93 15.64 -7.35
N ASN A 280 3.53 14.46 -7.53
CA ASN A 280 4.15 14.10 -8.81
C ASN A 280 3.11 14.03 -9.95
N GLN A 281 1.90 13.53 -9.69
CA GLN A 281 0.81 13.50 -10.67
C GLN A 281 0.36 14.91 -11.09
N ASP A 282 0.22 15.83 -10.13
CA ASP A 282 -0.23 17.19 -10.41
C ASP A 282 0.81 17.95 -11.26
N LEU A 283 2.10 17.76 -10.97
CA LEU A 283 3.21 18.29 -11.77
C LEU A 283 3.25 17.67 -13.16
N LEU A 284 3.27 16.33 -13.27
CA LEU A 284 3.30 15.62 -14.55
C LEU A 284 2.09 15.92 -15.42
N GLY A 285 0.89 16.00 -14.83
CA GLY A 285 -0.33 16.35 -15.56
C GLY A 285 -0.24 17.74 -16.18
N THR A 286 0.31 18.70 -15.44
CA THR A 286 0.56 20.06 -15.93
C THR A 286 1.63 20.08 -17.03
N GLU A 287 2.74 19.37 -16.84
CA GLU A 287 3.82 19.26 -17.83
C GLU A 287 3.35 18.61 -19.12
N VAL A 288 2.62 17.49 -19.05
CA VAL A 288 2.05 16.79 -20.20
C VAL A 288 1.04 17.67 -20.92
N SER A 289 0.18 18.40 -20.20
CA SER A 289 -0.76 19.35 -20.79
C SER A 289 -0.06 20.48 -21.55
N ASN A 290 0.94 21.10 -20.93
CA ASN A 290 1.72 22.18 -21.55
C ASN A 290 2.54 21.69 -22.76
N SER A 291 3.11 20.48 -22.63
CA SER A 291 3.82 19.82 -23.73
C SER A 291 2.87 19.54 -24.89
N ASN A 292 1.67 19.00 -24.64
CA ASN A 292 0.66 18.75 -25.67
C ASN A 292 0.22 20.03 -26.38
N GLN A 293 0.03 21.13 -25.64
CA GLN A 293 -0.30 22.42 -26.25
C GLN A 293 0.84 22.93 -27.15
N SER A 294 2.08 22.76 -26.71
CA SER A 294 3.27 23.12 -27.50
C SER A 294 3.40 22.24 -28.74
N ILE A 295 3.18 20.93 -28.61
CA ILE A 295 3.17 19.96 -29.72
C ILE A 295 2.09 20.34 -30.74
N TYR A 296 0.88 20.68 -30.29
CA TYR A 296 -0.20 21.13 -31.16
C TYR A 296 0.19 22.39 -31.95
N ASN A 297 0.70 23.42 -31.27
CA ASN A 297 1.12 24.67 -31.90
C ASN A 297 2.28 24.46 -32.89
N SER A 298 3.31 23.70 -32.51
CA SER A 298 4.44 23.39 -33.39
C SER A 298 4.01 22.56 -34.59
N THR A 299 3.07 21.63 -34.42
CA THR A 299 2.53 20.82 -35.52
C THR A 299 1.83 21.69 -36.56
N ILE A 300 1.01 22.65 -36.13
CA ILE A 300 0.35 23.62 -37.03
C ILE A 300 1.40 24.45 -37.79
N ILE A 301 2.38 25.01 -37.08
CA ILE A 301 3.41 25.87 -37.68
C ILE A 301 4.23 25.09 -38.72
N VAL A 302 4.75 23.92 -38.34
CA VAL A 302 5.57 23.09 -39.23
C VAL A 302 4.75 22.60 -40.42
N SER A 303 3.51 22.15 -40.22
CA SER A 303 2.63 21.74 -41.32
C SER A 303 2.36 22.87 -42.30
N THR A 304 2.12 24.08 -41.79
CA THR A 304 1.90 25.28 -42.62
C THR A 304 3.15 25.61 -43.44
N ILE A 305 4.34 25.57 -42.83
CA ILE A 305 5.62 25.78 -43.52
C ILE A 305 5.82 24.73 -44.62
N ILE A 306 5.55 23.45 -44.34
CA ILE A 306 5.66 22.37 -45.33
C ILE A 306 4.70 22.60 -46.50
N ILE A 307 3.45 22.99 -46.24
CA ILE A 307 2.49 23.30 -47.30
C ILE A 307 2.96 24.49 -48.16
N LEU A 308 3.46 25.56 -47.54
CA LEU A 308 3.99 26.73 -48.26
C LEU A 308 5.21 26.36 -49.11
N LEU A 309 6.17 25.61 -48.55
CA LEU A 309 7.37 25.17 -49.26
C LEU A 309 7.05 24.22 -50.42
N THR A 310 6.16 23.25 -50.20
CA THR A 310 5.75 22.32 -51.27
C THR A 310 4.99 23.05 -52.38
N THR A 311 4.05 23.94 -52.02
CA THR A 311 3.31 24.78 -52.99
C THR A 311 4.25 25.69 -53.77
N LEU A 312 5.22 26.34 -53.10
CA LEU A 312 6.22 27.19 -53.75
C LEU A 312 7.11 26.40 -54.70
N LEU A 313 7.60 25.23 -54.28
CA LEU A 313 8.41 24.34 -55.13
C LEU A 313 7.63 23.91 -56.38
N PHE A 314 6.36 23.48 -56.21
CA PHE A 314 5.49 23.15 -57.33
C PHE A 314 5.26 24.35 -58.24
N TYR A 315 4.93 25.52 -57.69
CA TYR A 315 4.71 26.73 -58.45
C TYR A 315 5.95 27.11 -59.28
N LEU A 316 7.15 27.09 -58.70
CA LEU A 316 8.39 27.41 -59.40
C LEU A 316 8.68 26.43 -60.55
N ILE A 317 8.48 25.13 -60.33
CA ILE A 317 8.70 24.10 -61.35
C ILE A 317 7.67 24.25 -62.47
N PHE A 318 6.37 24.21 -62.14
CA PHE A 318 5.29 24.29 -63.13
C PHE A 318 5.31 25.62 -63.89
N SER A 319 5.52 26.76 -63.23
CA SER A 319 5.62 28.07 -63.89
C SER A 319 6.76 28.09 -64.91
N SER A 320 7.93 27.51 -64.57
CA SER A 320 9.06 27.44 -65.51
C SER A 320 8.76 26.53 -66.70
N THR A 321 8.21 25.34 -66.46
CA THR A 321 7.97 24.34 -67.51
C THR A 321 6.80 24.73 -68.42
N ILE A 322 5.69 25.25 -67.86
CA ILE A 322 4.52 25.69 -68.62
C ILE A 322 4.88 26.89 -69.52
N LYS A 323 5.66 27.85 -69.02
CA LYS A 323 6.12 28.98 -69.86
C LYS A 323 6.95 28.52 -71.04
N SER A 324 7.93 27.64 -70.82
CA SER A 324 8.73 27.07 -71.92
C SER A 324 7.86 26.30 -72.90
N LEU A 325 6.89 25.53 -72.40
CA LEU A 325 5.97 24.76 -73.25
C LEU A 325 5.03 25.66 -74.08
N ASP A 326 4.51 26.75 -73.52
CA ASP A 326 3.65 27.72 -74.22
C ASP A 326 4.42 28.47 -75.32
N ILE A 327 5.68 28.88 -75.05
CA ILE A 327 6.56 29.49 -76.06
C ILE A 327 6.83 28.48 -77.19
N PHE A 328 7.16 27.24 -76.84
CA PHE A 328 7.41 26.19 -77.81
C PHE A 328 6.16 25.89 -78.67
N GLN A 329 5.00 25.75 -78.03
CA GLN A 329 3.72 25.51 -78.71
C GLN A 329 3.37 26.66 -79.67
N LYS A 330 3.48 27.92 -79.22
CA LYS A 330 3.20 29.09 -80.07
C LYS A 330 4.18 29.17 -81.25
N GLY A 331 5.47 28.95 -81.00
CA GLY A 331 6.49 28.90 -82.04
C GLY A 331 6.22 27.82 -83.09
N LEU A 332 5.87 26.62 -82.65
CA LEU A 332 5.53 25.50 -83.53
C LEU A 332 4.25 25.76 -84.34
N LEU A 333 3.21 26.32 -83.71
CA LEU A 333 1.98 26.70 -84.41
C LEU A 333 2.23 27.80 -85.45
N ASN A 334 3.02 28.83 -85.12
CA ASN A 334 3.42 29.88 -86.07
C ASN A 334 4.21 29.29 -87.25
N PHE A 335 5.09 28.32 -87.01
CA PHE A 335 5.81 27.61 -88.07
C PHE A 335 4.87 26.85 -89.01
N PHE A 336 3.86 26.15 -88.47
CA PHE A 336 2.86 25.47 -89.29
C PHE A 336 1.96 26.45 -90.07
N GLN A 337 1.58 27.59 -89.47
CA GLN A 337 0.85 28.66 -90.18
C GLN A 337 1.65 29.20 -91.36
N TYR A 338 2.96 29.38 -91.21
CA TYR A 338 3.83 29.77 -92.31
C TYR A 338 3.86 28.71 -93.43
N LEU A 339 4.00 27.42 -93.08
CA LEU A 339 3.96 26.33 -94.06
C LEU A 339 2.62 26.26 -94.82
N ASN A 340 1.51 26.54 -94.13
CA ASN A 340 0.17 26.61 -94.73
C ASN A 340 -0.10 27.94 -95.47
N LYS A 341 0.90 28.84 -95.56
CA LYS A 341 0.81 30.16 -96.20
C LYS A 341 -0.18 31.13 -95.53
N GLU A 342 -0.53 30.88 -94.26
CA GLU A 342 -1.38 31.76 -93.47
C GLU A 342 -0.60 32.99 -92.96
N THR A 343 0.71 32.86 -92.77
CA THR A 343 1.63 33.95 -92.38
C THR A 343 2.77 34.12 -93.39
N LYS A 344 3.34 35.33 -93.50
CA LYS A 344 4.37 35.69 -94.51
C LYS A 344 5.81 35.55 -94.02
N SER A 345 6.04 35.33 -92.72
CA SER A 345 7.36 35.29 -92.09
C SER A 345 7.42 34.24 -90.98
N VAL A 346 8.57 33.60 -90.83
CA VAL A 346 8.86 32.68 -89.73
C VAL A 346 9.54 33.45 -88.60
N GLU A 347 9.10 33.21 -87.37
CA GLU A 347 9.78 33.66 -86.15
C GLU A 347 10.56 32.51 -85.51
N ASN A 348 11.73 32.78 -84.94
CA ASN A 348 12.51 31.79 -84.22
C ASN A 348 11.88 31.45 -82.87
N ILE A 349 11.91 30.17 -82.49
CA ILE A 349 11.48 29.71 -81.16
C ILE A 349 12.57 30.07 -80.15
N ASN A 350 12.47 31.26 -79.55
CA ASN A 350 13.49 31.78 -78.65
C ASN A 350 13.37 31.19 -77.23
N ILE A 351 13.81 29.94 -77.05
CA ILE A 351 13.93 29.27 -75.75
C ILE A 351 15.41 29.13 -75.41
N THR A 352 15.83 29.69 -74.28
CA THR A 352 17.23 29.69 -73.82
C THR A 352 17.52 28.63 -72.75
N SER A 353 16.59 27.72 -72.48
CA SER A 353 16.79 26.62 -71.52
C SER A 353 17.61 25.48 -72.15
N ASN A 354 18.42 24.81 -71.34
CA ASN A 354 19.17 23.61 -71.78
C ASN A 354 18.40 22.31 -71.48
N ASP A 355 17.10 22.40 -71.21
CA ASP A 355 16.23 21.26 -70.92
C ASP A 355 15.62 20.67 -72.21
N GLU A 356 14.84 19.60 -72.07
CA GLU A 356 14.27 18.85 -73.20
C GLU A 356 13.47 19.75 -74.15
N ILE A 357 12.79 20.79 -73.64
CA ILE A 357 12.04 21.75 -74.47
C ILE A 357 13.00 22.67 -75.24
N GLY A 358 14.05 23.18 -74.60
CA GLY A 358 15.04 24.01 -75.28
C GLY A 358 15.94 23.24 -76.26
N GLN A 359 16.04 21.91 -76.14
CA GLN A 359 16.66 21.06 -77.16
C GLN A 359 15.75 20.82 -78.37
N MET A 360 14.43 20.90 -78.18
CA MET A 360 13.44 20.73 -79.25
C MET A 360 13.17 22.03 -80.02
N ALA A 361 13.30 23.18 -79.35
CA ALA A 361 13.17 24.52 -79.92
C ALA A 361 14.33 24.84 -80.88
#